data_AF-A0A948TC27-F1
#
_entry.id   AF-A0A948TC27-F1
#
_cell.length_a   1.000
_cell.length_b   1.000
_cell.length_c   1.000
_cell.angle_alpha   90.00
_cell.angle_beta   90.00
_cell.angle_gamma   90.00
#
_symmetry.space_group_name_H-M   'P 1'
#
loop_
_entity.id
_entity.type
_entity.pdbx_description
1 polymer ?
#
loop_
_entity_poly.entity_id
_entity_poly.type
_entity_poly.pdbx_seq_one_letter_code
_entity_poly.pdbx_strand_id
1 'polypeptide(L)'
;MLYANLLVAQGILYNKQYKISNFISNNLQAAKIYGSIGRPLLEIKSYSNALDGEIVLDNKSKADSLIQICSGLIDRYPDGEKYFIFPLVSYTIAYGTNNEIATVLDELKGKKVSENIQMNLAYGYAKIGRGLEALDILSNIEIAKNPSDSLKFLTAKTFVLESIGNHEEALKSYKYYVYLLENFHQELFSNELIFADKKHQLEVQTLISIQKRDKFIWGCLCGLFVLIIVIGLVYHQYRIGVSKRIIAEQENLGLRMKQDALVKEKERMELEKRNAELEAENLRLEISRLSNEQAELNELLQKQHEFTLPIQEAIRTRLDILNSLLAKEISSNESYAKPYNKWIESIHKDKNQFMNSTRLAFAASYPTFMEYLKQHDLSEEEINYLCLYAIGLRGKEVGEYIQLKRHYNVSSIIRKKLGIDEHETNIGLYIKRLLKEL
;
A
#
# COMPACT_ATOMS: atom_id res chain seq x y z
N MET A 1 7.35 -45.29 -30.00
CA MET A 1 6.48 -45.89 -31.04
C MET A 1 5.58 -44.85 -31.72
N LEU A 2 4.70 -44.13 -31.00
CA LEU A 2 3.77 -43.15 -31.60
C LEU A 2 4.47 -42.09 -32.46
N TYR A 3 5.59 -41.53 -31.97
CA TYR A 3 6.36 -40.53 -32.72
C TYR A 3 6.99 -41.09 -34.02
N ALA A 4 7.50 -42.33 -34.00
CA ALA A 4 8.03 -42.98 -35.20
C ALA A 4 6.94 -43.25 -36.24
N ASN A 5 5.75 -43.67 -35.80
CA ASN A 5 4.58 -43.82 -36.68
C ASN A 5 4.18 -42.47 -37.31
N LEU A 6 4.21 -41.38 -36.54
CA LEU A 6 3.93 -40.04 -37.03
C LEU A 6 4.94 -39.59 -38.09
N LEU A 7 6.24 -39.85 -37.86
CA LEU A 7 7.30 -39.55 -38.83
C LEU A 7 7.09 -40.30 -40.15
N VAL A 8 6.76 -41.60 -40.09
CA VAL A 8 6.44 -42.40 -41.29
C VAL A 8 5.21 -41.83 -42.01
N ALA A 9 4.14 -41.49 -41.28
CA ALA A 9 2.93 -40.91 -41.86
C ALA A 9 3.21 -39.56 -42.54
N GLN A 10 3.98 -38.68 -41.88
CA GLN A 10 4.44 -37.42 -42.46
C GLN A 10 5.32 -37.67 -43.69
N GLY A 11 6.19 -38.68 -43.66
CA GLY A 11 7.01 -39.08 -44.81
C GLY A 11 6.14 -39.43 -46.01
N ILE A 12 5.08 -40.22 -45.83
CA ILE A 12 4.14 -40.55 -46.90
C ILE A 12 3.50 -39.28 -47.50
N LEU A 13 3.16 -38.29 -46.68
CA LEU A 13 2.63 -37.01 -47.16
C LEU A 13 3.66 -36.21 -47.96
N TYR A 14 4.92 -36.21 -47.52
CA TYR A 14 6.01 -35.57 -48.26
C TYR A 14 6.29 -36.26 -49.59
N ASN A 15 6.23 -37.59 -49.64
CA ASN A 15 6.40 -38.34 -50.89
C ASN A 15 5.29 -37.99 -51.90
N LYS A 16 4.04 -37.85 -51.45
CA LYS A 16 2.92 -37.39 -52.30
C LYS A 16 3.12 -35.97 -52.86
N GLN A 17 3.91 -35.15 -52.17
CA GLN A 17 4.28 -33.81 -52.60
C GLN A 17 5.63 -33.76 -53.34
N TYR A 18 6.22 -34.92 -53.68
CA TYR A 18 7.55 -35.00 -54.31
C TYR A 18 8.68 -34.35 -53.48
N LYS A 19 8.47 -34.16 -52.17
CA LYS A 19 9.47 -33.67 -51.22
C LYS A 19 10.33 -34.83 -50.73
N ILE A 20 11.07 -35.46 -51.66
CA ILE A 20 11.78 -36.72 -51.43
C ILE A 20 12.82 -36.61 -50.30
N SER A 21 13.56 -35.50 -50.20
CA SER A 21 14.52 -35.26 -49.11
C SER A 21 13.88 -35.31 -47.71
N ASN A 22 12.66 -34.77 -47.58
CA ASN A 22 11.91 -34.81 -46.32
C ASN A 22 11.37 -36.22 -46.03
N PHE A 23 10.92 -36.93 -47.07
CA PHE A 23 10.51 -38.33 -46.97
C PHE A 23 11.66 -39.21 -46.46
N ILE A 24 12.87 -39.06 -47.02
CA ILE A 24 14.07 -39.77 -46.58
C ILE A 24 14.37 -39.42 -45.11
N SER A 25 14.48 -38.13 -44.78
CA SER A 25 14.81 -37.68 -43.43
C SER A 25 13.86 -38.25 -42.37
N ASN A 26 12.56 -38.23 -42.64
CA ASN A 26 11.56 -38.78 -41.72
C ASN A 26 11.71 -40.29 -41.54
N ASN A 27 11.97 -41.03 -42.61
CA ASN A 27 12.16 -42.48 -42.53
C ASN A 27 13.46 -42.85 -41.82
N LEU A 28 14.57 -42.12 -42.05
CA LEU A 28 15.81 -42.33 -41.30
C LEU A 28 15.65 -42.08 -39.80
N GLN A 29 14.90 -41.04 -39.42
CA GLN A 29 14.59 -40.75 -38.02
C GLN A 29 13.69 -41.83 -37.42
N ALA A 30 12.66 -42.26 -38.14
CA ALA A 30 11.77 -43.33 -37.70
C ALA A 30 12.52 -44.65 -37.50
N ALA A 31 13.43 -45.01 -38.42
CA ALA A 31 14.25 -46.21 -38.35
C ALA A 31 15.08 -46.26 -37.07
N LYS A 32 15.81 -45.16 -36.76
CA LYS A 32 16.59 -45.03 -35.52
C LYS A 32 15.74 -45.24 -34.26
N ILE A 33 14.52 -44.69 -34.24
CA ILE A 33 13.60 -44.85 -33.11
C ILE A 33 13.09 -46.29 -33.02
N TYR A 34 12.76 -46.93 -34.15
CA TYR A 34 12.32 -48.33 -34.14
C TYR A 34 13.42 -49.27 -33.64
N GLY A 35 14.67 -49.04 -34.06
CA GLY A 35 15.83 -49.79 -33.56
C GLY A 35 16.00 -49.61 -32.05
N SER A 36 15.92 -48.37 -31.55
CA SER A 36 16.09 -48.10 -30.10
C SER A 36 14.99 -48.71 -29.22
N ILE A 37 13.82 -49.03 -29.77
CA ILE A 37 12.70 -49.65 -29.04
C ILE A 37 12.52 -51.14 -29.37
N GLY A 38 13.50 -51.78 -30.01
CA GLY A 38 13.49 -53.22 -30.31
C GLY A 38 12.41 -53.62 -31.32
N ARG A 39 12.18 -52.81 -32.36
CA ARG A 39 11.22 -53.09 -33.45
C ARG A 39 11.95 -53.26 -34.79
N PRO A 40 12.76 -54.32 -34.96
CA PRO A 40 13.69 -54.47 -36.09
C PRO A 40 12.98 -54.51 -37.45
N LEU A 41 11.80 -55.13 -37.54
CA LEU A 41 11.06 -55.18 -38.81
C LEU A 41 10.60 -53.80 -39.28
N LEU A 42 10.23 -52.91 -38.36
CA LEU A 42 9.84 -51.54 -38.68
C LEU A 42 11.06 -50.66 -38.96
N GLU A 43 12.18 -50.93 -38.28
CA GLU A 43 13.47 -50.31 -38.58
C GLU A 43 13.91 -50.62 -40.01
N ILE A 44 13.93 -51.90 -40.39
CA ILE A 44 14.27 -52.35 -41.76
C ILE A 44 13.32 -51.68 -42.76
N LYS A 45 12.01 -51.72 -42.52
CA LYS A 45 11.02 -51.09 -43.40
C LYS A 45 11.28 -49.59 -43.59
N SER A 46 11.64 -48.87 -42.53
CA SER A 46 11.95 -47.44 -42.61
C SER A 46 13.27 -47.17 -43.33
N TYR A 47 14.33 -47.96 -43.11
CA TYR A 47 15.56 -47.83 -43.89
C TYR A 47 15.35 -48.18 -45.37
N SER A 48 14.56 -49.21 -45.68
CA SER A 48 14.12 -49.55 -47.04
C SER A 48 13.42 -48.38 -47.75
N ASN A 49 12.48 -47.71 -47.07
CA ASN A 49 11.82 -46.53 -47.64
C ASN A 49 12.82 -45.39 -47.89
N ALA A 50 13.78 -45.17 -46.98
CA ALA A 50 14.81 -44.15 -47.18
C ALA A 50 15.71 -44.49 -48.36
N LEU A 51 16.02 -45.78 -48.57
CA LEU A 51 16.78 -46.27 -49.73
C LEU A 51 16.04 -45.96 -51.03
N ASP A 52 14.75 -46.27 -51.13
CA ASP A 52 13.94 -45.90 -52.29
C ASP A 52 14.03 -44.39 -52.60
N GLY A 53 13.99 -43.55 -51.56
CA GLY A 53 14.14 -42.11 -51.72
C GLY A 53 15.53 -41.70 -52.23
N GLU A 54 16.61 -42.27 -51.70
CA GLU A 54 17.98 -41.96 -52.16
C GLU A 54 18.24 -42.45 -53.59
N ILE A 55 17.61 -43.56 -54.02
CA ILE A 55 17.62 -44.02 -55.42
C ILE A 55 16.93 -42.99 -56.33
N VAL A 56 15.76 -42.46 -55.92
CA VAL A 56 15.05 -41.43 -56.67
C VAL A 56 15.85 -40.13 -56.79
N LEU A 57 16.62 -39.77 -55.77
CA LEU A 57 17.53 -38.60 -55.79
C LEU A 57 18.86 -38.87 -56.49
N ASP A 58 19.03 -40.05 -57.07
CA ASP A 58 20.27 -40.52 -57.69
C ASP A 58 21.52 -40.45 -56.78
N ASN A 59 21.34 -40.72 -55.48
CA ASN A 59 22.40 -40.62 -54.48
C ASN A 59 23.01 -41.99 -54.14
N LYS A 60 23.79 -42.52 -55.08
CA LYS A 60 24.42 -43.85 -54.94
C LYS A 60 25.17 -44.03 -53.62
N SER A 61 25.99 -43.08 -53.20
CA SER A 61 26.81 -43.23 -51.98
C SER A 61 25.97 -43.47 -50.71
N LYS A 62 24.85 -42.78 -50.58
CA LYS A 62 23.93 -42.99 -49.45
C LYS A 62 23.09 -44.26 -49.63
N ALA A 63 22.69 -44.58 -50.86
CA ALA A 63 22.02 -45.83 -51.15
C ALA A 63 22.89 -47.04 -50.76
N ASP A 64 24.17 -47.05 -51.14
CA ASP A 64 25.15 -48.08 -50.78
C ASP A 64 25.22 -48.26 -49.24
N SER A 65 25.24 -47.14 -48.51
CA SER A 65 25.26 -47.16 -47.04
C SER A 65 23.99 -47.81 -46.45
N LEU A 66 22.82 -47.52 -47.03
CA LEU A 66 21.55 -48.09 -46.58
C LEU A 66 21.41 -49.57 -46.94
N ILE A 67 21.94 -50.00 -48.08
CA ILE A 67 22.04 -51.42 -48.45
C ILE A 67 22.83 -52.20 -47.39
N GLN A 68 23.99 -51.69 -46.97
CA GLN A 68 24.81 -52.33 -45.94
C GLN A 68 24.08 -52.41 -44.60
N ILE A 69 23.42 -51.33 -44.18
CA ILE A 69 22.63 -51.30 -42.93
C ILE A 69 21.50 -52.32 -42.97
N CYS A 70 20.71 -52.33 -44.04
CA CYS A 70 19.59 -53.26 -44.19
C CYS A 70 20.06 -54.72 -44.25
N SER A 71 21.13 -55.01 -45.00
CA SER A 71 21.68 -56.37 -45.11
C SER A 71 22.10 -56.91 -43.74
N GLY A 72 22.86 -56.14 -42.96
CA GLY A 72 23.26 -56.55 -41.60
C GLY A 72 22.09 -56.62 -40.59
N LEU A 73 20.98 -55.94 -40.85
CA LEU A 73 19.75 -56.11 -40.07
C LEU A 73 19.00 -57.38 -40.49
N ILE A 74 18.96 -57.72 -41.77
CA ILE A 74 18.29 -58.91 -42.29
C ILE A 74 19.02 -60.18 -41.87
N ASP A 75 20.35 -60.18 -41.83
CA ASP A 75 21.13 -61.31 -41.31
C ASP A 75 20.73 -61.69 -39.88
N ARG A 76 20.34 -60.68 -39.08
CA ARG A 76 19.87 -60.86 -37.69
C ARG A 76 18.36 -61.09 -37.60
N TYR A 77 17.59 -60.55 -38.54
CA TYR A 77 16.13 -60.60 -38.56
C TYR A 77 15.63 -60.94 -39.98
N PRO A 78 15.72 -62.23 -40.40
CA PRO A 78 15.44 -62.64 -41.77
C PRO A 78 14.03 -62.29 -42.26
N ASP A 79 13.04 -62.28 -41.37
CA ASP A 79 11.66 -61.87 -41.66
C ASP A 79 11.53 -60.43 -42.22
N GLY A 80 12.58 -59.61 -42.07
CA GLY A 80 12.66 -58.27 -42.62
C GLY A 80 12.88 -58.22 -44.14
N GLU A 81 13.35 -59.31 -44.75
CA GLU A 81 13.66 -59.39 -46.18
C GLU A 81 12.49 -58.94 -47.07
N LYS A 82 11.25 -59.25 -46.67
CA LYS A 82 10.03 -58.83 -47.39
C LYS A 82 9.87 -57.32 -47.57
N TYR A 83 10.53 -56.51 -46.74
CA TYR A 83 10.52 -55.05 -46.87
C TYR A 83 11.71 -54.51 -47.66
N PHE A 84 12.74 -55.33 -47.90
CA PHE A 84 14.01 -54.90 -48.49
C PHE A 84 14.22 -55.44 -49.90
N ILE A 85 13.68 -56.61 -50.23
CA ILE A 85 13.87 -57.26 -51.53
C ILE A 85 13.52 -56.33 -52.70
N PHE A 86 12.46 -55.52 -52.59
CA PHE A 86 12.05 -54.61 -53.67
C PHE A 86 12.94 -53.37 -53.79
N PRO A 87 13.25 -52.63 -52.70
CA PRO A 87 14.28 -51.58 -52.76
C PRO A 87 15.63 -52.07 -53.28
N LEU A 88 16.02 -53.31 -52.94
CA LEU A 88 17.25 -53.93 -53.44
C LEU A 88 17.19 -54.16 -54.96
N VAL A 89 16.05 -54.60 -55.49
CA VAL A 89 15.84 -54.74 -56.94
C VAL A 89 15.92 -53.37 -57.61
N SER A 90 15.23 -52.36 -57.08
CA SER A 90 15.29 -50.99 -57.61
C SER A 90 16.71 -50.42 -57.58
N TYR A 91 17.46 -50.65 -56.49
CA TYR A 91 18.87 -50.28 -56.37
C TYR A 91 19.72 -50.98 -57.43
N THR A 92 19.53 -52.30 -57.61
CA THR A 92 20.31 -53.10 -58.57
C THR A 92 20.01 -52.65 -60.00
N ILE A 93 18.74 -52.39 -60.33
CA ILE A 93 18.36 -51.82 -61.63
C ILE A 93 19.00 -50.45 -61.83
N ALA A 94 19.05 -49.59 -60.80
CA ALA A 94 19.63 -48.26 -60.92
C ALA A 94 21.16 -48.29 -61.11
N TYR A 95 21.87 -49.07 -60.29
CA TYR A 95 23.32 -48.95 -60.11
C TYR A 95 24.14 -50.21 -60.42
N GLY A 96 23.49 -51.35 -60.65
CA GLY A 96 24.13 -52.63 -60.92
C GLY A 96 24.56 -52.78 -62.39
N THR A 97 25.38 -53.80 -62.63
CA THR A 97 25.77 -54.28 -63.96
C THR A 97 24.64 -55.07 -64.62
N ASN A 98 24.69 -55.22 -65.94
CA ASN A 98 23.67 -56.00 -66.66
C ASN A 98 23.52 -57.44 -66.13
N ASN A 99 24.61 -58.07 -65.69
CA ASN A 99 24.59 -59.43 -65.13
C ASN A 99 23.95 -59.47 -63.73
N GLU A 100 24.27 -58.50 -62.87
CA GLU A 100 23.65 -58.38 -61.55
C GLU A 100 22.14 -58.12 -61.67
N ILE A 101 21.76 -57.24 -62.59
CA ILE A 101 20.36 -56.95 -62.91
C ILE A 101 19.66 -58.23 -63.40
N ALA A 102 20.23 -58.94 -64.38
CA ALA A 102 19.65 -60.19 -64.89
C ALA A 102 19.43 -61.21 -63.77
N THR A 103 20.43 -61.41 -62.91
CA THR A 103 20.38 -62.35 -61.79
C THR A 103 19.21 -62.05 -60.85
N VAL A 104 19.12 -60.81 -60.36
CA VAL A 104 18.06 -60.39 -59.43
C VAL A 104 16.67 -60.45 -60.06
N LEU A 105 16.54 -60.10 -61.35
CA LEU A 105 15.27 -60.16 -62.06
C LEU A 105 14.80 -61.60 -62.30
N ASP A 106 15.72 -62.50 -62.67
CA ASP A 106 15.41 -63.90 -62.93
C ASP A 106 15.00 -64.63 -61.63
N GLU A 107 15.59 -64.28 -60.48
CA GLU A 107 15.19 -64.80 -59.16
C GLU A 107 13.74 -64.42 -58.75
N LEU A 108 13.22 -63.32 -59.30
CA LEU A 108 11.85 -62.86 -59.06
C LEU A 108 10.87 -63.30 -60.16
N LYS A 109 11.37 -63.91 -61.24
CA LYS A 109 10.55 -64.38 -62.34
C LYS A 109 9.55 -65.45 -61.86
N GLY A 110 8.28 -65.28 -62.23
CA GLY A 110 7.20 -66.20 -61.83
C GLY A 110 6.73 -66.08 -60.39
N LYS A 111 7.36 -65.25 -59.55
CA LYS A 111 6.83 -64.95 -58.20
C LYS A 111 5.65 -63.98 -58.30
N LYS A 112 4.62 -64.20 -57.48
CA LYS A 112 3.47 -63.31 -57.40
C LYS A 112 3.85 -62.01 -56.69
N VAL A 113 4.02 -60.93 -57.45
CA VAL A 113 4.36 -59.58 -56.96
C VAL A 113 3.26 -58.58 -57.35
N SER A 114 3.26 -57.38 -56.77
CA SER A 114 2.28 -56.34 -57.10
C SER A 114 2.56 -55.71 -58.47
N GLU A 115 1.55 -55.09 -59.09
CA GLU A 115 1.67 -54.41 -60.39
C GLU A 115 2.79 -53.36 -60.40
N ASN A 116 2.91 -52.55 -59.35
CA ASN A 116 4.00 -51.58 -59.20
C ASN A 116 5.39 -52.25 -59.26
N ILE A 117 5.52 -53.46 -58.70
CA ILE A 117 6.77 -54.23 -58.78
C ILE A 117 6.95 -54.80 -60.18
N GLN A 118 5.90 -55.30 -60.81
CA GLN A 118 5.95 -55.80 -62.19
C GLN A 118 6.43 -54.71 -63.16
N MET A 119 5.99 -53.45 -62.99
CA MET A 119 6.49 -52.32 -63.77
C MET A 119 8.01 -52.12 -63.62
N ASN A 120 8.55 -52.23 -62.40
CA ASN A 120 9.99 -52.14 -62.15
C ASN A 120 10.75 -53.31 -62.79
N LEU A 121 10.21 -54.54 -62.71
CA LEU A 121 10.82 -55.71 -63.36
C LEU A 121 10.88 -55.55 -64.87
N ALA A 122 9.78 -55.10 -65.49
CA ALA A 122 9.73 -54.84 -66.93
C ALA A 122 10.76 -53.76 -67.34
N TYR A 123 10.83 -52.66 -66.59
CA TYR A 123 11.85 -51.64 -66.80
C TYR A 123 13.27 -52.22 -66.70
N GLY A 124 13.54 -53.06 -65.70
CA GLY A 124 14.83 -53.73 -65.52
C GLY A 124 15.20 -54.64 -66.70
N TYR A 125 14.29 -55.50 -67.16
CA TYR A 125 14.52 -56.38 -68.31
C TYR A 125 14.76 -55.57 -69.59
N ALA A 126 13.99 -54.49 -69.81
CA ALA A 126 14.19 -53.60 -70.94
C ALA A 126 15.57 -52.93 -70.91
N LYS A 127 16.00 -52.46 -69.73
CA LYS A 127 17.31 -51.80 -69.53
C LYS A 127 18.49 -52.70 -69.92
N ILE A 128 18.38 -54.01 -69.73
CA ILE A 128 19.42 -54.99 -70.12
C ILE A 128 19.20 -55.60 -71.52
N GLY A 129 18.28 -55.05 -72.32
CA GLY A 129 18.00 -55.48 -73.69
C GLY A 129 17.10 -56.71 -73.82
N ARG A 130 16.50 -57.19 -72.73
CA ARG A 130 15.57 -58.34 -72.71
C ARG A 130 14.12 -57.89 -72.94
N GLY A 131 13.90 -57.19 -74.05
CA GLY A 131 12.65 -56.49 -74.33
C GLY A 131 11.41 -57.36 -74.45
N LEU A 132 11.54 -58.59 -74.98
CA LEU A 132 10.39 -59.50 -75.12
C LEU A 132 9.85 -59.97 -73.76
N GLU A 133 10.73 -60.24 -72.81
CA GLU A 133 10.34 -60.62 -71.44
C GLU A 133 9.74 -59.44 -70.70
N ALA A 134 10.27 -58.25 -70.93
CA ALA A 134 9.71 -57.03 -70.39
C ALA A 134 8.29 -56.73 -70.94
N LEU A 135 8.07 -57.01 -72.23
CA LEU A 135 6.78 -56.85 -72.89
C LEU A 135 5.73 -57.83 -72.35
N ASP A 136 6.11 -59.09 -72.11
CA ASP A 136 5.24 -60.10 -71.49
C ASP A 136 4.78 -59.68 -70.09
N ILE A 137 5.67 -59.05 -69.30
CA ILE A 137 5.29 -58.54 -67.99
C ILE A 137 4.31 -57.36 -68.11
N LEU A 138 4.58 -56.38 -68.99
CA LEU A 138 3.74 -55.19 -69.13
C LEU A 138 2.36 -55.45 -69.75
N SER A 139 2.25 -56.43 -70.65
CA SER A 139 0.98 -56.75 -71.33
C SER A 139 -0.12 -57.22 -70.35
N ASN A 140 0.29 -57.69 -69.17
CA ASN A 140 -0.57 -58.19 -68.11
C ASN A 140 -0.96 -57.12 -67.08
N ILE A 141 -0.53 -55.86 -67.25
CA ILE A 141 -0.78 -54.77 -66.30
C ILE A 141 -1.83 -53.81 -66.85
N GLU A 142 -2.88 -53.55 -66.07
CA GLU A 142 -3.83 -52.48 -66.36
C GLU A 142 -3.27 -51.12 -65.92
N ILE A 143 -3.53 -50.06 -66.69
CA ILE A 143 -3.11 -48.70 -66.32
C ILE A 143 -3.86 -48.29 -65.05
N ALA A 144 -3.11 -48.11 -63.97
CA ALA A 144 -3.66 -47.73 -62.68
C ALA A 144 -4.33 -46.34 -62.73
N LYS A 145 -5.32 -46.14 -61.85
CA LYS A 145 -6.07 -44.87 -61.77
C LYS A 145 -5.27 -43.72 -61.13
N ASN A 146 -4.20 -44.01 -60.39
CA ASN A 146 -3.44 -42.99 -59.69
C ASN A 146 -2.29 -42.44 -60.57
N PRO A 147 -1.96 -41.13 -60.49
CA PRO A 147 -0.97 -40.53 -61.38
C PRO A 147 0.44 -41.13 -61.27
N SER A 148 0.89 -41.52 -60.07
CA SER A 148 2.24 -42.04 -59.86
C SER A 148 2.44 -43.39 -60.56
N ASP A 149 1.46 -44.27 -60.47
CA ASP A 149 1.52 -45.59 -61.10
C ASP A 149 1.36 -45.45 -62.62
N SER A 150 0.54 -44.51 -63.11
CA SER A 150 0.48 -44.17 -64.54
C SER A 150 1.81 -43.66 -65.09
N LEU A 151 2.50 -42.78 -64.37
CA LEU A 151 3.81 -42.26 -64.78
C LEU A 151 4.86 -43.38 -64.84
N LYS A 152 4.94 -44.22 -63.79
CA LYS A 152 5.85 -45.39 -63.78
C LYS A 152 5.56 -46.38 -64.89
N PHE A 153 4.28 -46.69 -65.11
CA PHE A 153 3.86 -47.58 -66.20
C PHE A 153 4.33 -47.03 -67.55
N LEU A 154 4.13 -45.74 -67.81
CA LEU A 154 4.55 -45.13 -69.07
C LEU A 154 6.07 -45.09 -69.22
N THR A 155 6.82 -44.85 -68.14
CA THR A 155 8.28 -44.99 -68.17
C THR A 155 8.67 -46.41 -68.55
N ALA A 156 8.18 -47.43 -67.85
CA ALA A 156 8.49 -48.82 -68.17
C ALA A 156 8.10 -49.16 -69.62
N LYS A 157 6.90 -48.78 -70.07
CA LYS A 157 6.40 -48.99 -71.43
C LYS A 157 7.32 -48.36 -72.48
N THR A 158 7.78 -47.13 -72.27
CA THR A 158 8.71 -46.47 -73.19
C THR A 158 9.98 -47.28 -73.36
N PHE A 159 10.64 -47.67 -72.26
CA PHE A 159 11.87 -48.46 -72.33
C PHE A 159 11.66 -49.85 -72.95
N VAL A 160 10.54 -50.51 -72.64
CA VAL A 160 10.19 -51.79 -73.27
C VAL A 160 10.07 -51.65 -74.78
N LEU A 161 9.30 -50.67 -75.25
CA LEU A 161 9.11 -50.42 -76.68
C LEU A 161 10.43 -50.08 -77.38
N GLU A 162 11.31 -49.30 -76.75
CA GLU A 162 12.66 -49.02 -77.27
C GLU A 162 13.50 -50.29 -77.37
N SER A 163 13.50 -51.14 -76.34
CA SER A 163 14.31 -52.35 -76.30
C SER A 163 13.92 -53.40 -77.35
N ILE A 164 12.68 -53.37 -77.84
CA ILE A 164 12.21 -54.22 -78.96
C ILE A 164 12.27 -53.52 -80.33
N GLY A 165 12.80 -52.29 -80.39
CA GLY A 165 12.95 -51.51 -81.63
C GLY A 165 11.69 -50.77 -82.10
N ASN A 166 10.61 -50.74 -81.32
CA ASN A 166 9.38 -50.01 -81.65
C ASN A 166 9.49 -48.53 -81.22
N HIS A 167 10.37 -47.79 -81.89
CA HIS A 167 10.69 -46.40 -81.52
C HIS A 167 9.51 -45.42 -81.72
N GLU A 168 8.60 -45.69 -82.66
CA GLU A 168 7.44 -44.82 -82.89
C GLU A 168 6.47 -44.85 -81.70
N GLU A 169 6.08 -46.04 -81.25
CA GLU A 169 5.20 -46.18 -80.09
C GLU A 169 5.91 -45.78 -78.79
N ALA A 170 7.23 -46.01 -78.69
CA ALA A 170 8.03 -45.51 -77.58
C ALA A 170 7.95 -43.98 -77.48
N LEU A 171 8.11 -43.28 -78.60
CA LEU A 171 8.02 -41.82 -78.64
C LEU A 171 6.61 -41.33 -78.29
N LYS A 172 5.55 -42.00 -78.75
CA LYS A 172 4.16 -41.68 -78.36
C LYS A 172 3.95 -41.85 -76.86
N SER A 173 4.42 -42.98 -76.30
CA SER A 173 4.39 -43.27 -74.86
C SER A 173 5.13 -42.20 -74.06
N TYR A 174 6.32 -41.81 -74.51
CA TYR A 174 7.13 -40.77 -73.87
C TYR A 174 6.45 -39.40 -73.91
N LYS A 175 5.90 -38.99 -75.06
CA LYS A 175 5.14 -37.72 -75.15
C LYS A 175 3.93 -37.70 -74.23
N TYR A 176 3.24 -38.84 -74.10
CA TYR A 176 2.11 -38.95 -73.18
C TYR A 176 2.55 -38.91 -71.72
N TYR A 177 3.68 -39.53 -71.38
CA TYR A 177 4.33 -39.37 -70.08
C TYR A 177 4.61 -37.90 -69.74
N VAL A 178 5.23 -37.15 -70.66
CA VAL A 178 5.53 -35.72 -70.46
C VAL A 178 4.25 -34.93 -70.21
N TYR A 179 3.21 -35.14 -71.01
CA TYR A 179 1.91 -34.49 -70.83
C TYR A 179 1.30 -34.77 -69.44
N LEU A 180 1.30 -36.03 -69.00
CA LEU A 180 0.78 -36.39 -67.68
C LEU A 180 1.64 -35.83 -66.54
N LEU A 181 2.96 -35.80 -66.70
CA LEU A 181 3.89 -35.24 -65.73
C LEU A 181 3.68 -33.73 -65.56
N GLU A 182 3.52 -33.00 -66.66
CA GLU A 182 3.23 -31.57 -66.65
C GLU A 182 1.89 -31.27 -65.95
N ASN A 183 0.82 -31.98 -66.29
CA ASN A 183 -0.47 -31.83 -65.63
C ASN A 183 -0.38 -32.09 -64.12
N PHE A 184 0.32 -33.17 -63.74
CA PHE A 184 0.53 -33.50 -62.34
C PHE A 184 1.33 -32.41 -61.61
N HIS A 185 2.40 -31.89 -62.22
CA HIS A 185 3.18 -30.80 -61.64
C HIS A 185 2.36 -29.51 -61.51
N GLN A 186 1.54 -29.15 -62.50
CA GLN A 186 0.65 -28.00 -62.40
C GLN A 186 -0.36 -28.16 -61.25
N GLU A 187 -0.96 -29.34 -61.09
CA GLU A 187 -1.87 -29.62 -59.98
C GLU A 187 -1.14 -29.56 -58.63
N LEU A 188 0.09 -30.09 -58.55
CA LEU A 188 0.88 -30.06 -57.32
C LEU A 188 1.25 -28.62 -56.94
N PHE A 189 1.80 -27.83 -57.86
CA PHE A 189 2.21 -26.45 -57.60
C PHE A 189 1.03 -25.54 -57.28
N SER A 190 -0.10 -25.71 -57.98
CA SER A 190 -1.31 -24.94 -57.66
C SER A 190 -1.83 -25.28 -56.26
N ASN A 191 -1.86 -26.57 -55.88
CA ASN A 191 -2.25 -27.01 -54.55
C ASN A 191 -1.27 -26.52 -53.46
N GLU A 192 0.04 -26.54 -53.71
CA GLU A 192 1.03 -25.99 -52.77
C GLU A 192 0.85 -24.49 -52.58
N LEU A 193 0.57 -23.76 -53.66
CA LEU A 193 0.33 -22.32 -53.61
C LEU A 193 -0.96 -22.01 -52.84
N ILE A 194 -2.02 -22.79 -53.05
CA ILE A 194 -3.26 -22.74 -52.26
C ILE A 194 -2.98 -23.04 -50.78
N PHE A 195 -2.15 -24.03 -50.48
CA PHE A 195 -1.80 -24.36 -49.10
C PHE A 195 -0.97 -23.25 -48.43
N ALA A 196 0.01 -22.68 -49.15
CA ALA A 196 0.80 -21.56 -48.68
C ALA A 196 -0.07 -20.33 -48.41
N ASP A 197 -1.01 -20.03 -49.31
CA ASP A 197 -1.98 -18.95 -49.13
C ASP A 197 -2.90 -19.19 -47.93
N LYS A 198 -3.49 -20.40 -47.80
CA LYS A 198 -4.30 -20.77 -46.63
C LYS A 198 -3.51 -20.66 -45.32
N LYS A 199 -2.26 -21.11 -45.31
CA LYS A 199 -1.37 -20.99 -44.15
C LYS A 199 -1.13 -19.52 -43.81
N HIS A 200 -0.81 -18.69 -44.80
CA HIS A 200 -0.61 -17.27 -44.61
C HIS A 200 -1.88 -16.58 -44.09
N GLN A 201 -3.06 -16.90 -44.65
CA GLN A 201 -4.34 -16.39 -44.18
C GLN A 201 -4.60 -16.77 -42.72
N LEU A 202 -4.30 -18.02 -42.32
CA LEU A 202 -4.42 -18.46 -40.92
C LEU A 202 -3.44 -17.70 -40.00
N GLU A 203 -2.20 -17.50 -40.42
CA GLU A 203 -1.21 -16.72 -39.67
C GLU A 203 -1.66 -15.26 -39.50
N VAL A 204 -2.13 -14.62 -40.57
CA VAL A 204 -2.68 -13.26 -40.54
C VAL A 204 -3.92 -13.18 -39.63
N GLN A 205 -4.85 -14.12 -39.74
CA GLN A 205 -6.03 -14.17 -38.86
C GLN A 205 -5.62 -14.33 -37.39
N THR A 206 -4.62 -15.17 -37.11
CA THR A 206 -4.08 -15.37 -35.75
C THR A 206 -3.49 -14.06 -35.22
N LEU A 207 -2.67 -13.36 -36.00
CA LEU A 207 -2.11 -12.06 -35.62
C LEU A 207 -3.19 -11.00 -35.39
N ILE A 208 -4.20 -10.90 -36.27
CA ILE A 208 -5.33 -9.99 -36.09
C ILE A 208 -6.10 -10.31 -34.81
N SER A 209 -6.29 -11.59 -34.50
CA SER A 209 -6.99 -12.02 -33.27
C SER A 209 -6.23 -11.62 -32.00
N ILE A 210 -4.89 -11.72 -32.02
CA ILE A 210 -4.01 -11.28 -30.94
C ILE A 210 -4.13 -9.76 -30.77
N GLN A 211 -3.98 -8.99 -31.86
CA GLN A 211 -4.10 -7.53 -31.81
C GLN A 211 -5.47 -7.05 -31.33
N LYS A 212 -6.57 -7.72 -31.70
CA LYS A 212 -7.91 -7.39 -31.18
C LYS A 212 -8.02 -7.61 -29.68
N ARG A 213 -7.47 -8.71 -29.16
CA ARG A 213 -7.40 -8.97 -27.72
C ARG A 213 -6.58 -7.91 -27.01
N ASP A 214 -5.43 -7.53 -27.55
CA ASP A 214 -4.58 -6.49 -26.95
C ASP A 214 -5.26 -5.11 -26.93
N LYS A 215 -5.94 -4.73 -28.02
CA LYS A 215 -6.73 -3.49 -28.07
C LYS A 215 -7.85 -3.49 -27.03
N PHE A 216 -8.52 -4.63 -26.83
CA PHE A 216 -9.55 -4.76 -25.79
C PHE A 216 -8.97 -4.62 -24.38
N ILE A 217 -7.85 -5.28 -24.11
CA ILE A 217 -7.14 -5.20 -22.82
C ILE A 217 -6.70 -3.76 -22.52
N TRP A 218 -6.10 -3.07 -23.50
CA TRP A 218 -5.73 -1.66 -23.36
C TRP A 218 -6.93 -0.75 -23.13
N GLY A 219 -8.06 -1.01 -23.80
CA GLY A 219 -9.31 -0.29 -23.57
C GLY A 219 -9.81 -0.43 -22.13
N CYS A 220 -9.79 -1.64 -21.56
CA CYS A 220 -10.15 -1.89 -20.17
C CYS A 220 -9.19 -1.18 -19.18
N LEU A 221 -7.88 -1.24 -19.43
CA LEU A 221 -6.87 -0.56 -18.61
C LEU A 221 -7.06 0.96 -18.59
N CYS A 222 -7.26 1.58 -19.75
CA CYS A 222 -7.54 3.01 -19.85
C CYS A 222 -8.84 3.38 -19.11
N GLY A 223 -9.90 2.56 -19.24
CA GLY A 223 -11.15 2.77 -18.52
C GLY A 223 -10.99 2.72 -17.00
N LEU A 224 -10.23 1.75 -16.49
CA LEU A 224 -9.92 1.64 -15.06
C LEU A 224 -9.14 2.86 -14.56
N PHE A 225 -8.16 3.33 -15.33
CA PHE A 225 -7.35 4.49 -14.97
C PHE A 225 -8.19 5.78 -14.87
N VAL A 226 -9.11 5.99 -15.82
CA VAL A 226 -10.06 7.11 -15.78
C VAL A 226 -10.97 7.02 -14.55
N LEU A 227 -11.47 5.83 -14.21
CA LEU A 227 -12.28 5.61 -13.01
C LEU A 227 -11.54 6.00 -11.72
N ILE A 228 -10.26 5.63 -11.59
CA ILE A 228 -9.43 5.99 -10.43
C ILE A 228 -9.28 7.51 -10.32
N ILE A 229 -9.06 8.21 -11.44
CA ILE A 229 -8.97 9.68 -11.47
C ILE A 229 -10.28 10.30 -10.98
N VAL A 230 -11.42 9.83 -11.49
CA VAL A 230 -12.75 10.33 -11.08
C VAL A 230 -12.99 10.13 -9.59
N ILE A 231 -12.69 8.94 -9.06
CA ILE A 231 -12.79 8.65 -7.62
C ILE A 231 -11.92 9.60 -6.81
N GLY A 232 -10.67 9.84 -7.25
CA GLY A 232 -9.75 10.78 -6.60
C GLY A 232 -10.28 12.22 -6.58
N LEU A 233 -10.87 12.69 -7.68
CA LEU A 233 -11.48 14.02 -7.77
C LEU A 233 -12.68 14.18 -6.84
N VAL A 234 -13.57 13.17 -6.79
CA VAL A 234 -14.72 13.18 -5.88
C VAL A 234 -14.26 13.19 -4.42
N TYR A 235 -13.29 12.35 -4.07
CA TYR A 235 -12.71 12.31 -2.71
C TYR A 235 -12.08 13.66 -2.32
N HIS A 236 -11.35 14.29 -3.25
CA HIS A 236 -10.74 15.60 -3.02
C HIS A 236 -11.80 16.70 -2.80
N GLN A 237 -12.85 16.74 -3.63
CA GLN A 237 -13.94 17.69 -3.44
C GLN A 237 -14.67 17.48 -2.11
N TYR A 238 -14.90 16.22 -1.72
CA TYR A 238 -15.48 15.87 -0.43
C TYR A 238 -14.63 16.38 0.74
N ARG A 239 -13.31 16.15 0.71
CA ARG A 239 -12.36 16.62 1.74
C ARG A 239 -12.36 18.14 1.88
N ILE A 240 -12.36 18.87 0.77
CA ILE A 240 -12.47 20.33 0.78
C ILE A 240 -13.79 20.76 1.41
N GLY A 241 -14.90 20.11 1.07
CA GLY A 241 -16.22 20.40 1.63
C GLY A 241 -16.27 20.26 3.16
N VAL A 242 -15.71 19.16 3.69
CA VAL A 242 -15.62 18.95 5.15
C VAL A 242 -14.74 20.02 5.80
N SER A 243 -13.57 20.32 5.23
CA SER A 243 -12.68 21.34 5.77
C SER A 243 -13.33 22.73 5.83
N LYS A 244 -14.10 23.11 4.80
CA LYS A 244 -14.84 24.38 4.78
C LYS A 244 -15.90 24.45 5.88
N ARG A 245 -16.61 23.33 6.13
CA ARG A 245 -17.62 23.27 7.22
C ARG A 245 -17.00 23.46 8.60
N ILE A 246 -15.87 22.79 8.86
CA ILE A 246 -15.16 22.92 10.15
C ILE A 246 -14.69 24.36 10.36
N ILE A 247 -14.11 25.00 9.35
CA ILE A 247 -13.68 26.41 9.44
C ILE A 247 -14.88 27.32 9.69
N ALA A 248 -15.99 27.14 8.97
CA ALA A 248 -17.20 27.94 9.17
C ALA A 248 -17.82 27.74 10.57
N GLU A 249 -17.80 26.53 11.13
CA GLU A 249 -18.23 26.27 12.50
C GLU A 249 -17.33 26.96 13.53
N GLN A 250 -16.01 26.94 13.33
CA GLN A 250 -15.06 27.65 14.20
C GLN A 250 -15.24 29.17 14.13
N GLU A 251 -15.42 29.74 12.94
CA GLU A 251 -15.71 31.16 12.76
C GLU A 251 -17.02 31.57 13.45
N ASN A 252 -18.09 30.77 13.29
CA ASN A 252 -19.37 31.01 13.94
C ASN A 252 -19.28 30.92 15.47
N LEU A 253 -18.56 29.94 16.02
CA LEU A 253 -18.31 29.85 17.45
C LEU A 253 -17.52 31.08 17.95
N GLY A 254 -16.48 31.50 17.23
CA GLY A 254 -15.72 32.70 17.55
C GLY A 254 -16.56 33.97 17.52
N LEU A 255 -17.47 34.11 16.55
CA LEU A 255 -18.41 35.22 16.47
C LEU A 255 -19.39 35.23 17.65
N ARG A 256 -19.93 34.07 18.05
CA ARG A 256 -20.81 33.96 19.23
C ARG A 256 -20.07 34.35 20.51
N MET A 257 -18.84 33.88 20.70
CA MET A 257 -18.03 34.26 21.86
C MET A 257 -17.75 35.77 21.90
N LYS A 258 -17.46 36.40 20.75
CA LYS A 258 -17.30 37.85 20.67
C LYS A 258 -18.60 38.60 20.99
N GLN A 259 -19.73 38.10 20.51
CA GLN A 259 -21.04 38.69 20.81
C GLN A 259 -21.36 38.60 22.31
N ASP A 260 -21.12 37.45 22.93
CA ASP A 260 -21.31 37.27 24.38
C ASP A 260 -20.37 38.17 25.21
N ALA A 261 -19.13 38.35 24.76
CA ALA A 261 -18.18 39.26 25.40
C ALA A 261 -18.65 40.71 25.34
N LEU A 262 -19.14 41.17 24.18
CA LEU A 262 -19.69 42.52 24.01
C LEU A 262 -20.95 42.76 24.86
N VAL A 263 -21.82 41.76 24.99
CA VAL A 263 -23.00 41.84 25.87
C VAL A 263 -22.56 42.04 27.32
N LYS A 264 -21.60 41.23 27.79
CA LYS A 264 -21.06 41.37 29.16
C LYS A 264 -20.37 42.70 29.40
N GLU A 265 -19.63 43.20 28.42
CA GLU A 265 -18.98 44.52 28.49
C GLU A 265 -20.03 45.64 28.58
N LYS A 266 -21.09 45.55 27.78
CA LYS A 266 -22.22 46.49 27.85
C LYS A 266 -22.90 46.47 29.21
N GLU A 267 -23.20 45.30 29.76
CA GLU A 267 -23.78 45.15 31.11
C GLU A 267 -22.89 45.76 32.20
N ARG A 268 -21.57 45.58 32.11
CA ARG A 268 -20.61 46.21 33.03
C ARG A 268 -20.65 47.73 32.96
N MET A 269 -20.64 48.29 31.75
CA MET A 269 -20.73 49.75 31.57
C MET A 269 -22.06 50.30 32.11
N GLU A 270 -23.17 49.59 31.90
CA GLU A 270 -24.47 49.99 32.46
C GLU A 270 -24.48 49.93 33.99
N LEU A 271 -23.84 48.91 34.60
CA LEU A 271 -23.70 48.78 36.04
C LEU A 271 -22.81 49.89 36.63
N GLU A 272 -21.66 50.17 36.00
CA GLU A 272 -20.76 51.26 36.40
C GLU A 272 -21.47 52.61 36.35
N LYS A 273 -22.23 52.88 35.28
CA LYS A 273 -23.04 54.09 35.18
C LYS A 273 -24.06 54.19 36.31
N ARG A 274 -24.78 53.11 36.62
CA ARG A 274 -25.77 53.08 37.70
C ARG A 274 -25.14 53.28 39.07
N ASN A 275 -23.96 52.70 39.31
CA ASN A 275 -23.22 52.91 40.54
C ASN A 275 -22.77 54.37 40.69
N ALA A 276 -22.27 54.99 39.60
CA ALA A 276 -21.91 56.41 39.62
C ALA A 276 -23.13 57.32 39.88
N GLU A 277 -24.31 56.98 39.34
CA GLU A 277 -25.56 57.69 39.64
C GLU A 277 -25.96 57.56 41.11
N LEU A 278 -25.88 56.34 41.68
CA LEU A 278 -26.15 56.08 43.10
C LEU A 278 -25.14 56.77 44.03
N GLU A 279 -23.86 56.80 43.66
CA GLU A 279 -22.82 57.50 44.41
C GLU A 279 -23.08 59.01 44.42
N ALA A 280 -23.45 59.60 43.28
CA ALA A 280 -23.83 61.00 43.21
C ALA A 280 -25.08 61.32 44.05
N GLU A 281 -26.05 60.41 44.10
CA GLU A 281 -27.25 60.54 44.95
C GLU A 281 -26.89 60.44 46.45
N ASN A 282 -26.09 59.45 46.84
CA ASN A 282 -25.59 59.30 48.21
C ASN A 282 -24.80 60.54 48.65
N LEU A 283 -23.91 61.06 47.80
CA LEU A 283 -23.18 62.30 48.09
C LEU A 283 -24.11 63.49 48.28
N ARG A 284 -25.21 63.60 47.52
CA ARG A 284 -26.22 64.65 47.74
C ARG A 284 -26.95 64.49 49.07
N LEU A 285 -27.32 63.26 49.43
CA LEU A 285 -27.94 62.96 50.72
C LEU A 285 -26.97 63.26 51.87
N GLU A 286 -25.69 62.96 51.70
CA GLU A 286 -24.65 63.21 52.69
C GLU A 286 -24.37 64.71 52.83
N ILE A 287 -24.33 65.49 51.74
CA ILE A 287 -24.29 66.96 51.80
C ILE A 287 -25.53 67.49 52.55
N SER A 288 -26.72 66.95 52.30
CA SER A 288 -27.94 67.34 53.03
C SER A 288 -27.88 66.97 54.51
N ARG A 289 -27.33 65.80 54.86
CA ARG A 289 -27.12 65.37 56.24
C ARG A 289 -26.09 66.24 56.94
N LEU A 290 -24.93 66.48 56.31
CA LEU A 290 -23.89 67.35 56.83
C LEU A 290 -24.39 68.80 56.99
N SER A 291 -25.28 69.28 56.13
CA SER A 291 -25.93 70.58 56.30
C SER A 291 -26.90 70.61 57.50
N ASN A 292 -27.59 69.50 57.78
CA ASN A 292 -28.44 69.36 58.97
C ASN A 292 -27.61 69.15 60.25
N GLU A 293 -26.56 68.32 60.19
CA GLU A 293 -25.60 68.13 61.27
C GLU A 293 -24.82 69.41 61.54
N GLN A 294 -24.51 70.25 60.56
CA GLN A 294 -23.95 71.58 60.79
C GLN A 294 -24.95 72.47 61.57
N ALA A 295 -26.25 72.33 61.33
CA ALA A 295 -27.28 73.02 62.09
C ALA A 295 -27.38 72.47 63.54
N GLU A 296 -27.33 71.15 63.73
CA GLU A 296 -27.34 70.48 65.05
C GLU A 296 -26.01 70.63 65.84
N LEU A 297 -24.86 70.65 65.17
CA LEU A 297 -23.53 70.86 65.77
C LEU A 297 -23.34 72.32 66.18
N ASN A 298 -23.92 73.28 65.47
CA ASN A 298 -24.01 74.67 65.95
C ASN A 298 -24.89 74.78 67.21
N GLU A 299 -25.86 73.88 67.39
CA GLU A 299 -26.70 73.78 68.58
C GLU A 299 -26.01 73.02 69.74
N LEU A 300 -25.18 72.02 69.44
CA LEU A 300 -24.40 71.22 70.41
C LEU A 300 -23.06 71.84 70.82
N LEU A 301 -22.47 72.72 70.00
CA LEU A 301 -21.31 73.56 70.37
C LEU A 301 -21.63 74.56 71.49
N GLN A 302 -22.92 74.76 71.83
CA GLN A 302 -23.35 75.49 73.03
C GLN A 302 -23.32 74.66 74.33
N LYS A 303 -23.06 73.34 74.29
CA LYS A 303 -23.06 72.48 75.49
C LYS A 303 -21.85 71.55 75.56
N GLN A 304 -20.77 72.16 76.05
CA GLN A 304 -19.72 71.66 76.92
C GLN A 304 -18.98 70.33 76.62
N HIS A 305 -17.67 70.53 76.59
CA HIS A 305 -16.51 69.65 76.52
C HIS A 305 -16.34 68.78 77.78
N GLU A 306 -15.85 67.54 77.65
CA GLU A 306 -14.53 67.10 78.18
C GLU A 306 -14.35 65.57 78.17
N PHE A 307 -13.28 65.10 77.50
CA PHE A 307 -12.60 63.83 77.77
C PHE A 307 -11.15 64.14 78.19
N THR A 308 -10.64 63.43 79.19
CA THR A 308 -9.36 63.66 79.89
C THR A 308 -8.09 63.63 79.00
N LEU A 309 -7.12 64.50 79.31
CA LEU A 309 -5.84 64.75 78.60
C LEU A 309 -5.05 63.51 78.10
N PRO A 310 -4.91 62.40 78.85
CA PRO A 310 -4.13 61.25 78.37
C PRO A 310 -4.79 60.49 77.21
N ILE A 311 -6.12 60.58 77.09
CA ILE A 311 -6.90 59.91 76.04
C ILE A 311 -6.89 60.76 74.75
N GLN A 312 -6.92 62.08 74.88
CA GLN A 312 -6.79 62.99 73.73
C GLN A 312 -5.43 62.85 73.03
N GLU A 313 -4.34 62.69 73.78
CA GLU A 313 -3.00 62.58 73.22
C GLU A 313 -2.79 61.26 72.45
N ALA A 314 -3.35 60.15 72.96
CA ALA A 314 -3.33 58.86 72.28
C ALA A 314 -4.18 58.84 71.00
N ILE A 315 -5.36 59.47 71.03
CA ILE A 315 -6.25 59.59 69.85
C ILE A 315 -5.57 60.48 68.79
N ARG A 316 -5.02 61.63 69.17
CA ARG A 316 -4.33 62.55 68.26
C ARG A 316 -3.14 61.88 67.56
N THR A 317 -2.31 61.17 68.32
CA THR A 317 -1.17 60.43 67.77
C THR A 317 -1.64 59.40 66.73
N ARG A 318 -2.70 58.63 67.02
CA ARG A 318 -3.24 57.62 66.09
C ARG A 318 -3.89 58.23 64.85
N LEU A 319 -4.56 59.36 64.98
CA LEU A 319 -5.12 60.14 63.86
C LEU A 319 -4.03 60.65 62.92
N ASP A 320 -2.95 61.20 63.47
CA ASP A 320 -1.82 61.71 62.67
C ASP A 320 -1.11 60.59 61.88
N ILE A 321 -1.01 59.39 62.47
CA ILE A 321 -0.46 58.21 61.80
C ILE A 321 -1.37 57.76 60.66
N LEU A 322 -2.67 57.64 60.91
CA LEU A 322 -3.64 57.22 59.90
C LEU A 322 -3.69 58.21 58.73
N ASN A 323 -3.65 59.52 59.02
CA ASN A 323 -3.54 60.56 58.02
C ASN A 323 -2.22 60.49 57.23
N SER A 324 -1.09 60.19 57.89
CA SER A 324 0.20 60.04 57.21
C SER A 324 0.23 58.86 56.22
N LEU A 325 -0.43 57.75 56.57
CA LEU A 325 -0.58 56.58 55.70
C LEU A 325 -1.56 56.84 54.54
N LEU A 326 -2.71 57.46 54.82
CA LEU A 326 -3.65 57.89 53.78
C LEU A 326 -3.00 58.86 52.80
N ALA A 327 -2.23 59.83 53.29
CA ALA A 327 -1.50 60.78 52.44
C ALA A 327 -0.46 60.08 51.57
N LYS A 328 0.27 59.08 52.10
CA LYS A 328 1.18 58.25 51.30
C LYS A 328 0.44 57.52 50.17
N GLU A 329 -0.67 56.84 50.47
CA GLU A 329 -1.40 56.07 49.46
C GLU A 329 -2.08 56.95 48.41
N ILE A 330 -2.65 58.10 48.81
CA ILE A 330 -3.29 59.05 47.88
C ILE A 330 -2.25 59.73 46.97
N SER A 331 -1.10 60.12 47.52
CA SER A 331 -0.09 60.92 46.78
C SER A 331 1.02 60.08 46.15
N SER A 332 1.11 58.78 46.46
CA SER A 332 2.23 57.90 46.09
C SER A 332 3.62 58.44 46.49
N ASN A 333 3.70 59.32 47.48
CA ASN A 333 4.94 59.95 47.93
C ASN A 333 5.38 59.37 49.29
N GLU A 334 6.48 58.61 49.28
CA GLU A 334 7.02 57.95 50.49
C GLU A 334 7.43 58.92 51.59
N SER A 335 7.65 60.20 51.29
CA SER A 335 8.01 61.19 52.32
C SER A 335 6.90 61.39 53.36
N TYR A 336 5.63 61.15 53.00
CA TYR A 336 4.50 61.20 53.94
C TYR A 336 4.47 60.02 54.92
N ALA A 337 5.21 58.93 54.67
CA ALA A 337 5.33 57.82 55.60
C ALA A 337 6.35 58.09 56.74
N LYS A 338 7.09 59.21 56.72
CA LYS A 338 8.09 59.54 57.75
C LYS A 338 7.54 59.61 59.17
N PRO A 339 6.37 60.22 59.46
CA PRO A 339 5.76 60.21 60.79
C PRO A 339 5.38 58.80 61.26
N TYR A 340 4.79 58.00 60.37
CA TYR A 340 4.50 56.58 60.63
C TYR A 340 5.77 55.80 60.99
N ASN A 341 6.85 55.95 60.21
CA ASN A 341 8.12 55.26 60.46
C ASN A 341 8.72 55.65 61.82
N LYS A 342 8.71 56.95 62.18
CA LYS A 342 9.17 57.42 63.49
C LYS A 342 8.34 56.87 64.65
N TRP A 343 7.02 56.72 64.45
CA TRP A 343 6.15 56.14 65.46
C TRP A 343 6.39 54.64 65.63
N ILE A 344 6.59 53.89 64.53
CA ILE A 344 6.98 52.47 64.62
C ILE A 344 8.32 52.31 65.36
N GLU A 345 9.29 53.19 65.10
CA GLU A 345 10.55 53.23 65.86
C GLU A 345 10.33 53.47 67.36
N SER A 346 9.41 54.36 67.75
CA SER A 346 9.13 54.62 69.17
C SER A 346 8.44 53.43 69.86
N ILE A 347 7.52 52.74 69.17
CA ILE A 347 6.90 51.49 69.66
C ILE A 347 7.94 50.40 69.93
N HIS A 348 8.95 50.29 69.07
CA HIS A 348 10.03 49.33 69.27
C HIS A 348 11.00 49.75 70.38
N LYS A 349 11.20 51.05 70.60
CA LYS A 349 12.11 51.61 71.60
C LYS A 349 11.57 51.48 73.03
N ASP A 350 10.29 51.79 73.25
CA ASP A 350 9.63 51.67 74.57
C ASP A 350 8.36 50.82 74.49
N LYS A 351 8.56 49.51 74.65
CA LYS A 351 7.49 48.53 74.53
C LYS A 351 6.45 48.64 75.64
N ASN A 352 6.88 49.00 76.84
CA ASN A 352 6.00 49.09 78.00
C ASN A 352 5.07 50.30 77.88
N GLN A 353 5.57 51.42 77.38
CA GLN A 353 4.73 52.59 77.10
C GLN A 353 3.65 52.27 76.06
N PHE A 354 4.02 51.61 74.95
CA PHE A 354 3.05 51.21 73.93
C PHE A 354 1.99 50.24 74.47
N MET A 355 2.39 49.20 75.21
CA MET A 355 1.45 48.26 75.81
C MET A 355 0.51 48.93 76.81
N ASN A 356 1.03 49.81 77.67
CA ASN A 356 0.22 50.56 78.64
C ASN A 356 -0.78 51.49 77.96
N SER A 357 -0.35 52.26 76.95
CA SER A 357 -1.26 53.12 76.18
C SER A 357 -2.34 52.32 75.46
N THR A 358 -2.00 51.13 74.96
CA THR A 358 -2.98 50.22 74.32
C THR A 358 -4.00 49.71 75.32
N ARG A 359 -3.56 49.33 76.53
CA ARG A 359 -4.44 48.95 77.63
C ARG A 359 -5.36 50.09 78.05
N LEU A 360 -4.86 51.33 78.14
CA LEU A 360 -5.69 52.50 78.43
C LEU A 360 -6.74 52.74 77.34
N ALA A 361 -6.38 52.55 76.07
CA ALA A 361 -7.34 52.63 74.97
C ALA A 361 -8.44 51.57 75.08
N PHE A 362 -8.10 50.32 75.42
CA PHE A 362 -9.11 49.29 75.67
C PHE A 362 -9.94 49.55 76.93
N ALA A 363 -9.35 50.14 77.99
CA ALA A 363 -10.11 50.55 79.17
C ALA A 363 -11.17 51.62 78.85
N ALA A 364 -10.87 52.51 77.91
CA ALA A 364 -11.81 53.53 77.46
C ALA A 364 -12.86 52.97 76.48
N SER A 365 -12.44 52.13 75.53
CA SER A 365 -13.31 51.69 74.43
C SER A 365 -14.07 50.38 74.71
N TYR A 366 -13.55 49.53 75.57
CA TYR A 366 -14.12 48.22 75.93
C TYR A 366 -14.06 47.99 77.45
N PRO A 367 -14.75 48.82 78.25
CA PRO A 367 -14.68 48.75 79.71
C PRO A 367 -15.14 47.39 80.25
N THR A 368 -16.18 46.78 79.67
CA THR A 368 -16.68 45.45 80.07
C THR A 368 -15.64 44.35 79.88
N PHE A 369 -14.98 44.34 78.72
CA PHE A 369 -13.87 43.42 78.42
C PHE A 369 -12.74 43.57 79.44
N MET A 370 -12.37 44.80 79.77
CA MET A 370 -11.29 45.08 80.71
C MET A 370 -11.64 44.69 82.15
N GLU A 371 -12.90 44.86 82.54
CA GLU A 371 -13.38 44.41 83.84
C GLU A 371 -13.40 42.88 83.94
N TYR A 372 -13.82 42.19 82.88
CA TYR A 372 -13.77 40.73 82.80
C TYR A 372 -12.36 40.17 83.01
N LEU A 373 -11.35 40.78 82.38
CA LEU A 373 -9.96 40.35 82.56
C LEU A 373 -9.48 40.53 84.01
N LYS A 374 -9.85 41.64 84.65
CA LYS A 374 -9.48 41.89 86.06
C LYS A 374 -10.16 40.91 87.02
N GLN A 375 -11.40 40.51 86.75
CA GLN A 375 -12.14 39.53 87.56
C GLN A 375 -11.50 38.13 87.55
N HIS A 376 -10.62 37.84 86.58
CA HIS A 376 -9.89 36.58 86.48
C HIS A 376 -8.45 36.68 87.01
N ASP A 377 -8.20 37.60 87.94
CA ASP A 377 -6.91 37.80 88.64
C ASP A 377 -5.71 37.97 87.69
N LEU A 378 -5.93 38.63 86.55
CA LEU A 378 -4.89 39.01 85.61
C LEU A 378 -4.19 40.29 86.06
N SER A 379 -2.86 40.23 86.15
CA SER A 379 -2.00 41.39 86.43
C SER A 379 -2.01 42.39 85.27
N GLU A 380 -1.60 43.63 85.52
CA GLU A 380 -1.52 44.64 84.45
C GLU A 380 -0.58 44.22 83.31
N GLU A 381 0.50 43.48 83.60
CA GLU A 381 1.41 42.95 82.58
C GLU A 381 0.76 41.85 81.73
N GLU A 382 -0.04 40.97 82.35
CA GLU A 382 -0.82 39.94 81.64
C GLU A 382 -1.91 40.58 80.78
N ILE A 383 -2.58 41.63 81.27
CA ILE A 383 -3.57 42.39 80.50
C ILE A 383 -2.90 43.11 79.32
N ASN A 384 -1.76 43.78 79.54
CA ASN A 384 -0.94 44.38 78.49
C ASN A 384 -0.57 43.35 77.40
N TYR A 385 -0.18 42.14 77.82
CA TYR A 385 0.09 41.02 76.91
C TYR A 385 -1.14 40.61 76.10
N LEU A 386 -2.33 40.56 76.71
CA LEU A 386 -3.59 40.27 76.01
C LEU A 386 -4.03 41.40 75.07
N CYS A 387 -3.77 42.65 75.43
CA CYS A 387 -4.05 43.80 74.58
C CYS A 387 -3.29 43.74 73.23
N LEU A 388 -2.12 43.08 73.18
CA LEU A 388 -1.42 42.83 71.91
C LEU A 388 -2.20 41.87 70.98
N TYR A 389 -2.86 40.85 71.54
CA TYR A 389 -3.74 39.98 70.75
C TYR A 389 -5.04 40.70 70.36
N ALA A 390 -5.55 41.57 71.24
CA ALA A 390 -6.73 42.39 71.01
C ALA A 390 -6.57 43.33 69.80
N ILE A 391 -5.40 43.97 69.63
CA ILE A 391 -5.10 44.78 68.44
C ILE A 391 -4.84 43.96 67.17
N GLY A 392 -4.78 42.64 67.28
CA GLY A 392 -4.74 41.74 66.14
C GLY A 392 -3.49 40.88 65.99
N LEU A 393 -2.44 41.11 66.78
CA LEU A 393 -1.16 40.39 66.65
C LEU A 393 -1.33 38.88 66.91
N ARG A 394 -0.62 38.08 66.11
CA ARG A 394 -0.53 36.62 66.26
C ARG A 394 0.58 36.25 67.23
N GLY A 395 0.52 35.05 67.80
CA GLY A 395 1.46 34.63 68.84
C GLY A 395 2.94 34.77 68.48
N LYS A 396 3.33 34.51 67.23
CA LYS A 396 4.71 34.73 66.74
C LYS A 396 5.10 36.21 66.78
N GLU A 397 4.21 37.10 66.36
CA GLU A 397 4.44 38.56 66.33
C GLU A 397 4.49 39.13 67.74
N VAL A 398 3.63 38.65 68.65
CA VAL A 398 3.67 39.01 70.08
C VAL A 398 5.02 38.60 70.69
N GLY A 399 5.48 37.37 70.43
CA GLY A 399 6.77 36.86 70.89
C GLY A 399 7.97 37.66 70.37
N GLU A 400 7.95 38.00 69.08
CA GLU A 400 8.96 38.85 68.45
C GLU A 400 8.98 40.27 69.04
N TYR A 401 7.80 40.85 69.30
CA TYR A 401 7.69 42.19 69.85
C TYR A 401 8.24 42.28 71.28
N ILE A 402 7.78 41.43 72.20
CA ILE A 402 8.22 41.46 73.60
C ILE A 402 9.66 40.93 73.80
N GLN A 403 10.22 40.19 72.83
CA GLN A 403 11.56 39.58 72.87
C GLN A 403 11.82 38.67 74.09
N LEU A 404 10.76 38.07 74.65
CA LEU A 404 10.87 37.12 75.75
C LEU A 404 11.01 35.69 75.21
N LYS A 405 12.17 35.07 75.47
CA LYS A 405 12.36 33.63 75.24
C LYS A 405 11.32 32.87 76.05
N ARG A 406 10.52 32.03 75.39
CA ARG A 406 9.44 31.21 75.99
C ARG A 406 8.21 31.98 76.47
N HIS A 407 7.81 33.05 75.78
CA HIS A 407 6.56 33.77 76.07
C HIS A 407 5.28 32.90 76.04
N TYR A 408 5.32 31.74 75.36
CA TYR A 408 4.22 30.76 75.41
C TYR A 408 3.91 30.29 76.84
N ASN A 409 4.85 30.37 77.78
CA ASN A 409 4.61 30.12 79.20
C ASN A 409 3.65 31.16 79.81
N VAL A 410 3.81 32.44 79.46
CA VAL A 410 2.91 33.53 79.89
C VAL A 410 1.51 33.26 79.37
N SER A 411 1.39 32.92 78.08
CA SER A 411 0.10 32.51 77.50
C SER A 411 -0.49 31.28 78.21
N SER A 412 0.32 30.30 78.61
CA SER A 412 -0.18 29.12 79.33
C SER A 412 -0.69 29.44 80.73
N ILE A 413 -0.02 30.35 81.46
CA ILE A 413 -0.45 30.82 82.77
C ILE A 413 -1.78 31.58 82.64
N ILE A 414 -1.86 32.51 81.68
CA ILE A 414 -3.08 33.28 81.44
C ILE A 414 -4.24 32.38 81.04
N ARG A 415 -4.02 31.39 80.15
CA ARG A 415 -5.08 30.42 79.79
C ARG A 415 -5.64 29.68 80.99
N LYS A 416 -4.78 29.30 81.94
CA LYS A 416 -5.20 28.66 83.18
C LYS A 416 -6.04 29.60 84.06
N LYS A 417 -5.66 30.88 84.16
CA LYS A 417 -6.42 31.90 84.91
C LYS A 417 -7.78 32.19 84.29
N LEU A 418 -7.85 32.22 82.96
CA LEU A 418 -9.09 32.42 82.19
C LEU A 418 -9.96 31.16 82.08
N GLY A 419 -9.55 30.02 82.65
CA GLY A 419 -10.31 28.77 82.60
C GLY A 419 -10.51 28.22 81.18
N ILE A 420 -9.58 28.49 80.26
CA ILE A 420 -9.70 28.10 78.85
C ILE A 420 -9.52 26.58 78.72
N ASP A 421 -10.50 25.92 78.10
CA ASP A 421 -10.57 24.46 77.88
C ASP A 421 -9.31 23.90 77.17
N GLU A 422 -8.92 22.66 77.48
CA GLU A 422 -7.74 21.98 76.92
C GLU A 422 -7.80 21.88 75.39
N HIS A 423 -9.00 21.96 74.81
CA HIS A 423 -9.23 21.96 73.37
C HIS A 423 -9.11 23.35 72.72
N GLU A 424 -9.20 24.46 73.47
CA GLU A 424 -9.08 25.84 72.96
C GLU A 424 -7.65 26.39 73.20
N THR A 425 -6.69 25.88 72.43
CA THR A 425 -5.26 26.15 72.66
C THR A 425 -4.81 27.57 72.26
N ASN A 426 -5.63 28.35 71.54
CA ASN A 426 -5.25 29.64 70.96
C ASN A 426 -5.86 30.84 71.70
N ILE A 427 -5.06 31.42 72.60
CA ILE A 427 -5.44 32.61 73.39
C ILE A 427 -5.85 33.81 72.52
N GLY A 428 -5.28 33.95 71.32
CA GLY A 428 -5.58 35.09 70.45
C GLY A 428 -6.97 35.03 69.84
N LEU A 429 -7.46 33.83 69.49
CA LEU A 429 -8.83 33.64 69.02
C LEU A 429 -9.84 33.90 70.15
N TYR A 430 -9.52 33.40 71.34
CA TYR A 430 -10.35 33.61 72.53
C TYR A 430 -10.55 35.10 72.83
N ILE A 431 -9.47 35.89 72.90
CA ILE A 431 -9.57 37.34 73.17
C ILE A 431 -10.35 38.09 72.08
N LYS A 432 -10.17 37.73 70.80
CA LYS A 432 -10.93 38.35 69.70
C LYS A 432 -12.42 38.01 69.75
N ARG A 433 -12.79 36.81 70.21
CA ARG A 433 -14.19 36.44 70.46
C ARG A 433 -14.76 37.25 71.63
N LEU A 434 -14.00 37.33 72.73
CA LEU A 434 -14.40 38.04 73.94
C LEU A 434 -14.65 39.54 73.71
N LEU A 435 -13.85 40.18 72.85
CA LEU A 435 -14.06 41.58 72.44
C LEU A 435 -15.32 41.82 71.59
N LYS A 436 -15.89 40.77 70.97
CA LYS A 436 -17.15 40.88 70.22
C LYS A 436 -18.37 40.56 71.08
N GLU A 437 -18.17 39.79 72.14
CA GLU A 437 -19.24 39.27 73.00
C GLU A 437 -19.49 40.12 74.25
N LEU A 438 -18.49 40.90 74.72
CA LEU A 438 -18.57 41.76 75.91
C LEU A 438 -18.59 43.25 75.63
#